data_AF-A0A3C0N660-F1
#
_entry.id   AF-A0A3C0N660-F1
#
_cell.length_a   1.000
_cell.length_b   1.000
_cell.length_c   1.000
_cell.angle_alpha   90.00
_cell.angle_beta   90.00
_cell.angle_gamma   90.00
#
_symmetry.space_group_name_H-M   'P 1'
#
loop_
_entity.id
_entity.type
_entity.pdbx_description
1 polymer ?
#
loop_
_entity_poly.entity_id
_entity_poly.type
_entity_poly.pdbx_seq_one_letter_code
_entity_poly.pdbx_strand_id
1 'polypeptide(L)'
;MQVPGVASFLQELESHCLSWAIATVLDSEGHPMVINLKRQGQTVAYGDSWGVKELFIAKLVFGCNPSGSLILRSFTPEVDEFTQLPIKELRGYILQGDGDRLEFEKLSPNAMFACHNTDAETGEPLPLEQSVRYC
;
A
#
# COMPACT_ATOMS: atom_id res chain seq x y z
N MET A 1 -10.58 15.28 13.43
CA MET A 1 -11.78 14.75 12.74
C MET A 1 -11.57 13.25 12.59
N GLN A 2 -12.40 12.40 13.20
CA GLN A 2 -12.33 10.96 12.96
C GLN A 2 -13.20 10.67 11.75
N VAL A 3 -12.57 10.49 10.58
CA VAL A 3 -13.25 10.08 9.35
C VAL A 3 -13.48 8.56 9.44
N PRO A 4 -14.73 8.07 9.40
CA PRO A 4 -15.04 6.64 9.35
C PRO A 4 -14.20 5.89 8.31
N GLY A 5 -13.78 4.67 8.67
CA GLY A 5 -12.97 3.81 7.81
C GLY A 5 -11.46 4.12 7.81
N VAL A 6 -11.05 5.38 7.99
CA VAL A 6 -9.62 5.74 8.04
C VAL A 6 -8.89 4.98 9.14
N ALA A 7 -9.41 4.96 10.37
CA ALA A 7 -8.75 4.26 11.48
C ALA A 7 -8.61 2.74 11.21
N SER A 8 -9.64 2.13 10.64
CA SER A 8 -9.62 0.71 10.25
C SER A 8 -8.58 0.44 9.17
N PHE A 9 -8.52 1.29 8.15
CA PHE A 9 -7.54 1.15 7.08
C PHE A 9 -6.11 1.37 7.56
N LEU A 10 -5.86 2.37 8.41
CA LEU A 10 -4.55 2.55 9.02
C LEU A 10 -4.17 1.33 9.86
N GLN A 11 -5.08 0.77 10.66
CA GLN A 11 -4.83 -0.45 11.42
C GLN A 11 -4.50 -1.64 10.51
N GLU A 12 -5.20 -1.79 9.38
CA GLU A 12 -4.89 -2.81 8.37
C GLU A 12 -3.46 -2.65 7.84
N LEU A 13 -3.07 -1.44 7.39
CA LEU A 13 -1.70 -1.18 6.91
C LEU A 13 -0.65 -1.42 8.00
N GLU A 14 -0.92 -0.92 9.20
CA GLU A 14 -0.04 -1.08 10.35
C GLU A 14 0.12 -2.56 10.71
N SER A 15 -0.91 -3.40 10.59
CA SER A 15 -0.82 -4.83 10.91
C SER A 15 0.22 -5.60 10.08
N HIS A 16 0.51 -5.13 8.86
CA HIS A 16 1.47 -5.74 7.94
C HIS A 16 2.87 -5.10 7.97
N CYS A 17 3.07 -4.05 8.78
CA CYS A 17 4.37 -3.40 8.93
C CYS A 17 5.20 -4.07 10.04
N LEU A 18 5.94 -5.15 9.75
CA LEU A 18 6.75 -5.82 10.78
C LEU A 18 7.89 -4.94 11.30
N SER A 19 8.67 -4.34 10.39
CA SER A 19 9.76 -3.42 10.70
C SER A 19 9.65 -2.14 9.86
N TRP A 20 9.60 -2.31 8.54
CA TRP A 20 9.40 -1.27 7.57
C TRP A 20 8.42 -1.72 6.49
N ALA A 21 7.69 -0.77 5.94
CA ALA A 21 6.89 -0.95 4.74
C ALA A 21 6.89 0.33 3.92
N ILE A 22 6.50 0.24 2.65
CA ILE A 22 6.33 1.37 1.75
C ILE A 22 4.89 1.34 1.27
N ALA A 23 4.16 2.43 1.47
CA ALA A 23 2.83 2.61 0.94
C ALA A 23 2.89 3.57 -0.24
N THR A 24 2.44 3.10 -1.39
CA THR A 24 2.31 3.89 -2.62
C THR A 24 0.83 4.06 -2.92
N VAL A 25 0.35 5.30 -2.82
CA VAL A 25 -1.03 5.68 -3.18
C VAL A 25 -1.03 6.28 -4.57
N LEU A 26 -2.02 5.90 -5.37
CA LEU A 26 -2.41 6.58 -6.59
C LEU A 26 -3.81 7.15 -6.37
N ASP A 27 -3.97 8.46 -6.51
CA ASP A 27 -5.27 9.10 -6.35
C ASP A 27 -6.12 9.00 -7.63
N SER A 28 -7.32 9.59 -7.61
CA SER A 28 -8.26 9.52 -8.75
C SER A 28 -7.77 10.25 -9.99
N GLU A 29 -6.82 11.17 -9.84
CA GLU A 29 -6.19 11.91 -10.94
C GLU A 29 -4.90 11.23 -11.43
N GLY A 30 -4.51 10.11 -10.82
CA GLY A 30 -3.26 9.42 -11.17
C GLY A 30 -2.00 10.05 -10.56
N HIS A 31 -2.13 10.94 -9.58
CA HIS A 31 -1.01 11.57 -8.90
C HIS A 31 -0.50 10.69 -7.74
N PRO A 32 0.74 10.18 -7.82
CA PRO A 32 1.26 9.27 -6.82
C PRO A 32 1.68 9.99 -5.54
N MET A 33 1.54 9.31 -4.40
CA MET A 33 2.17 9.66 -3.12
C MET A 33 2.82 8.42 -2.53
N VAL A 34 4.11 8.49 -2.22
CA VAL A 34 4.86 7.38 -1.61
C VAL A 34 5.28 7.78 -0.21
N ILE A 35 5.00 6.93 0.76
CA ILE A 35 5.44 7.11 2.15
C ILE A 35 6.07 5.84 2.71
N ASN A 36 7.05 6.03 3.58
CA ASN A 36 7.60 4.95 4.38
C ASN A 36 6.76 4.77 5.65
N LEU A 37 6.56 3.52 6.05
CA LEU A 37 6.02 3.14 7.34
C LEU A 37 7.12 2.47 8.14
N LYS A 38 7.28 2.84 9.41
CA LYS A 38 8.30 2.26 10.29
C LYS A 38 7.70 1.85 11.63
N ARG A 39 7.83 0.58 11.98
CA ARG A 39 7.45 0.06 13.30
C ARG A 39 8.39 0.61 14.38
N GLN A 40 7.82 1.14 15.46
CA GLN A 40 8.52 1.61 16.66
C GLN A 40 7.83 1.00 17.89
N GLY A 41 8.23 -0.22 18.26
CA GLY A 41 7.55 -0.96 19.32
C GLY A 41 6.12 -1.32 18.90
N GLN A 42 5.12 -0.74 19.57
CA GLN A 42 3.70 -1.02 19.32
C GLN A 42 3.04 -0.03 18.34
N THR A 43 3.75 1.01 17.89
CA THR A 43 3.21 2.03 16.99
C THR A 43 3.93 2.03 15.63
N VAL A 44 3.32 2.66 14.63
CA VAL A 44 3.92 2.86 13.30
C VAL A 44 4.04 4.36 13.02
N ALA A 45 5.25 4.78 12.66
CA ALA A 45 5.53 6.12 12.17
C ALA A 45 5.30 6.19 10.65
N TYR A 46 4.78 7.33 10.18
CA TYR A 46 4.44 7.60 8.78
C TYR A 46 5.35 8.70 8.23
N GLY A 47 6.25 8.32 7.32
CA GLY A 47 7.27 9.20 6.75
C GLY A 47 8.35 9.64 7.74
N ASP A 48 9.25 10.50 7.24
CA ASP A 48 10.42 10.98 7.99
C ASP A 48 10.27 12.45 8.45
N SER A 49 9.08 13.04 8.29
CA SER A 49 8.82 14.45 8.57
C SER A 49 7.47 14.66 9.24
N TRP A 50 7.35 15.74 10.01
CA TRP A 50 6.11 16.12 10.68
C TRP A 50 5.02 16.45 9.64
N GLY A 51 3.77 16.07 9.91
CA GLY A 51 2.62 16.33 9.02
C GLY A 51 2.41 15.30 7.89
N VAL A 52 3.34 14.38 7.67
CA VAL A 52 3.22 13.39 6.57
C VAL A 52 2.03 12.46 6.78
N LYS A 53 1.72 12.07 8.03
CA LYS A 53 0.56 11.23 8.34
C LYS A 53 -0.74 11.95 7.98
N GLU A 54 -0.85 13.22 8.32
CA GLU A 54 -2.03 14.04 8.06
C GLU A 54 -2.23 14.26 6.56
N LEU A 55 -1.14 14.53 5.82
CA LEU A 55 -1.17 14.63 4.36
C LEU A 55 -1.57 13.32 3.70
N PHE A 56 -1.06 12.19 4.20
CA PHE A 56 -1.42 10.86 3.72
C PHE A 56 -2.91 10.59 3.95
N ILE A 57 -3.44 10.87 5.15
CA ILE A 57 -4.87 10.73 5.45
C ILE A 57 -5.70 11.63 4.53
N ALA A 58 -5.29 12.88 4.32
CA ALA A 58 -6.00 13.78 3.40
C ALA A 58 -6.01 13.24 1.96
N LYS A 59 -4.89 12.67 1.50
CA LYS A 59 -4.79 12.03 0.17
C LYS A 59 -5.75 10.84 0.05
N LEU A 60 -5.87 10.01 1.09
CA LEU A 60 -6.82 8.89 1.10
C LEU A 60 -8.28 9.35 1.05
N VAL A 61 -8.64 10.34 1.86
CA VAL A 61 -10.05 10.74 2.05
C VAL A 61 -10.55 11.64 0.92
N PHE A 62 -9.72 12.57 0.45
CA PHE A 62 -10.11 13.54 -0.58
C PHE A 62 -9.56 13.21 -1.97
N GLY A 63 -8.36 12.62 -2.04
CA GLY A 63 -7.71 12.29 -3.32
C GLY A 63 -8.29 11.05 -3.98
N CYS A 64 -8.76 10.06 -3.22
CA CYS A 64 -9.33 8.83 -3.78
C CYS A 64 -10.83 8.95 -4.11
N ASN A 65 -11.31 10.13 -4.50
CA ASN A 65 -12.68 10.38 -4.96
C ASN A 65 -12.71 10.52 -6.50
N PRO A 66 -13.45 9.69 -7.25
CA PRO A 66 -14.35 8.63 -6.78
C PRO A 66 -13.64 7.31 -6.46
N SER A 67 -12.39 7.13 -6.89
CA SER A 67 -11.61 5.93 -6.62
C SER A 67 -10.12 6.24 -6.65
N GLY A 68 -9.33 5.49 -5.89
CA GLY A 68 -7.87 5.44 -5.96
C GLY A 68 -7.37 4.05 -5.61
N SER A 69 -6.06 3.87 -5.57
CA SER A 69 -5.45 2.60 -5.19
C SER A 69 -4.26 2.80 -4.26
N LEU A 70 -3.95 1.77 -3.48
CA LEU A 70 -2.77 1.72 -2.64
C LEU A 70 -2.09 0.37 -2.79
N ILE A 71 -0.77 0.40 -2.99
CA ILE A 71 0.09 -0.79 -2.85
C ILE A 71 0.90 -0.64 -1.56
N LEU A 72 0.78 -1.63 -0.68
CA LEU A 72 1.63 -1.77 0.49
C LEU A 72 2.68 -2.85 0.22
N ARG A 73 3.94 -2.43 0.24
CA ARG A 73 5.11 -3.32 0.17
C ARG A 73 5.72 -3.46 1.56
N SER A 74 5.64 -4.65 2.15
CA SER A 74 6.30 -4.96 3.42
C SER A 74 7.48 -5.92 3.21
N PHE A 75 8.42 -5.93 4.16
CA PHE A 75 9.59 -6.80 4.10
C PHE A 75 9.51 -7.84 5.21
N THR A 76 9.66 -9.11 4.83
CA THR A 76 9.68 -10.22 5.77
C THR A 76 11.10 -10.43 6.31
N PRO A 77 11.26 -11.13 7.45
CA PRO A 77 12.57 -11.58 7.91
C PRO A 77 13.09 -12.79 7.12
N GLU A 78 12.26 -13.42 6.29
CA GLU A 78 12.66 -14.52 5.42
C GLU A 78 13.55 -13.98 4.29
N VAL A 79 14.62 -14.70 3.97
CA VAL A 79 15.56 -14.37 2.89
C VAL A 79 15.41 -15.38 1.79
N ASP A 80 15.31 -14.91 0.55
CA ASP A 80 15.26 -15.75 -0.64
C ASP A 80 16.65 -16.36 -0.91
N GLU A 81 16.70 -17.69 -1.07
CA GLU A 81 17.95 -18.43 -1.22
C GLU A 81 18.71 -18.08 -2.52
N PHE A 82 18.00 -17.64 -3.56
CA PHE A 82 18.61 -17.33 -4.85
C PHE A 82 19.08 -15.88 -4.93
N THR A 83 18.25 -14.93 -4.50
CA THR A 83 18.60 -13.50 -4.58
C THR A 83 19.40 -13.00 -3.39
N GLN A 84 19.38 -13.74 -2.27
CA GLN A 84 19.96 -13.33 -0.98
C GLN A 84 19.34 -12.02 -0.43
N LEU A 85 18.15 -11.67 -0.90
CA LEU A 85 17.39 -10.51 -0.46
C LEU A 85 16.18 -10.92 0.39
N PRO A 86 15.70 -10.05 1.29
CA PRO A 86 14.46 -10.30 2.02
C PRO A 86 13.27 -10.50 1.08
N ILE A 87 12.44 -11.50 1.37
CA ILE A 87 11.18 -11.69 0.65
C ILE A 87 10.26 -10.51 0.96
N LYS A 88 9.74 -9.89 -0.10
CA LYS A 88 8.78 -8.79 -0.04
C LYS A 88 7.37 -9.36 -0.09
N GLU A 89 6.45 -8.75 0.64
CA GLU A 89 5.03 -9.01 0.47
C GLU A 89 4.34 -7.79 -0.14
N LEU A 90 3.54 -8.01 -1.17
CA LEU A 90 2.75 -6.98 -1.83
C LEU A 90 1.27 -7.20 -1.57
N ARG A 91 0.60 -6.16 -1.07
CA ARG A 91 -0.85 -6.09 -0.86
C ARG A 91 -1.38 -4.89 -1.62
N GLY A 92 -2.48 -5.07 -2.34
CA GLY A 92 -3.16 -3.98 -3.04
C GLY A 92 -4.50 -3.69 -2.42
N TYR A 93 -4.90 -2.43 -2.49
CA TYR A 93 -6.18 -1.95 -2.02
C TYR A 93 -6.79 -1.02 -3.07
N ILE A 94 -8.07 -1.18 -3.32
CA ILE A 94 -8.90 -0.16 -3.99
C ILE A 94 -9.51 0.70 -2.90
N LEU A 95 -9.48 2.02 -3.10
CA LEU A 95 -9.87 3.01 -2.13
C LEU A 95 -10.98 3.89 -2.71
N GLN A 96 -11.98 4.20 -1.90
CA GLN A 96 -13.02 5.17 -2.25
C GLN A 96 -13.20 6.15 -1.10
N GLY A 97 -12.72 7.37 -1.31
CA GLY A 97 -12.91 8.49 -0.39
C GLY A 97 -13.98 9.44 -0.94
N ASP A 98 -14.79 10.04 -0.07
CA ASP A 98 -15.76 11.08 -0.46
C ASP A 98 -15.66 12.37 0.38
N GLY A 99 -14.62 12.50 1.19
CA GLY A 99 -14.45 13.60 2.14
C GLY A 99 -14.95 13.29 3.55
N ASP A 100 -15.97 12.45 3.69
CA ASP A 100 -16.62 12.13 4.96
C ASP A 100 -16.41 10.68 5.40
N ARG A 101 -16.04 9.78 4.48
CA ARG A 101 -15.67 8.38 4.76
C ARG A 101 -14.56 7.91 3.83
N LEU A 102 -13.88 6.83 4.26
CA LEU A 102 -12.99 6.03 3.44
C LEU A 102 -13.47 4.58 3.43
N GLU A 103 -13.75 4.04 2.25
CA GLU A 103 -13.96 2.62 2.03
C GLU A 103 -12.74 2.01 1.35
N PHE A 104 -12.43 0.75 1.67
CA PHE A 104 -11.33 0.04 1.05
C PHE A 104 -11.68 -1.42 0.80
N GLU A 105 -11.18 -1.95 -0.32
CA GLU A 105 -11.25 -3.36 -0.67
C GLU A 105 -9.84 -3.88 -0.91
N LYS A 106 -9.45 -4.95 -0.21
CA LYS A 106 -8.18 -5.60 -0.44
C LYS A 106 -8.27 -6.49 -1.67
N LEU A 107 -7.32 -6.33 -2.60
CA LEU A 107 -7.18 -7.20 -3.77
C LEU A 107 -6.76 -8.61 -3.35
N SER A 108 -7.28 -9.61 -4.06
CA SER A 108 -6.81 -10.99 -3.88
C SER A 108 -5.35 -11.15 -4.34
N PRO A 109 -4.61 -12.15 -3.83
CA PRO A 109 -3.26 -12.45 -4.31
C PRO A 109 -3.15 -12.63 -5.83
N ASN A 110 -4.15 -13.28 -6.44
CA ASN A 110 -4.19 -13.50 -7.89
C ASN A 110 -4.41 -12.19 -8.66
N ALA A 111 -5.28 -11.31 -8.15
CA ALA A 111 -5.49 -9.99 -8.75
C ALA A 111 -4.22 -9.14 -8.61
N MET A 112 -3.56 -9.17 -7.45
CA MET A 112 -2.29 -8.46 -7.25
C MET A 112 -1.18 -8.98 -8.15
N PHE A 113 -1.08 -10.31 -8.31
CA PHE A 113 -0.14 -10.93 -9.23
C PHE A 113 -0.39 -10.42 -10.65
N ALA A 114 -1.63 -10.46 -11.13
CA ALA A 114 -1.97 -9.99 -12.48
C ALA A 114 -1.64 -8.50 -12.66
N CYS A 115 -2.04 -7.64 -11.73
CA CYS A 115 -1.78 -6.20 -11.80
C CYS A 115 -0.28 -5.85 -11.83
N HIS A 116 0.58 -6.66 -11.20
CA HIS A 116 2.01 -6.38 -11.14
C HIS A 116 2.85 -7.03 -12.25
N ASN A 117 2.31 -8.06 -12.91
CA ASN A 117 3.05 -8.85 -13.89
C ASN A 117 2.38 -8.83 -15.28
N THR A 118 1.55 -7.83 -15.55
CA THR A 118 0.95 -7.61 -16.86
C THR A 118 1.23 -6.18 -17.31
N ASP A 119 1.76 -6.05 -18.51
CA ASP A 119 2.01 -4.76 -19.13
C ASP A 119 0.67 -4.06 -19.41
N ALA A 120 0.52 -2.83 -18.92
CA ALA A 120 -0.76 -2.13 -18.98
C ALA A 120 -1.13 -1.65 -20.39
N GLU A 121 -0.17 -1.51 -21.30
CA GLU A 121 -0.42 -1.05 -22.68
C GLU A 121 -0.73 -2.20 -23.62
N THR A 122 -0.03 -3.33 -23.45
CA THR A 122 -0.07 -4.48 -24.36
C THR A 122 -0.87 -5.66 -23.82
N GLY A 123 -1.03 -5.77 -22.51
CA GLY A 123 -1.66 -6.92 -21.85
C GLY A 123 -0.75 -8.16 -21.77
N GLU A 124 0.50 -8.05 -22.22
CA GLU A 124 1.45 -9.17 -22.21
C GLU A 124 2.07 -9.38 -20.82
N PRO A 125 2.48 -10.62 -20.46
CA PRO A 125 3.16 -10.87 -19.21
C PRO A 125 4.51 -10.16 -19.11
N LEU A 126 4.76 -9.54 -17.96
CA LEU A 126 6.07 -8.98 -17.61
C LEU A 126 6.96 -10.06 -16.96
N PRO A 127 8.30 -9.93 -17.02
CA PRO A 127 9.20 -10.76 -16.24
C PRO A 127 8.88 -10.69 -14.76
N LEU A 128 8.78 -11.85 -14.11
CA LEU A 128 8.41 -11.93 -12.69
C LEU A 128 9.50 -11.29 -11.81
N GLU A 129 9.07 -10.40 -10.91
CA GLU A 129 9.96 -9.92 -9.85
C GLU A 129 10.28 -11.09 -8.90
N GLN A 130 11.57 -11.32 -8.68
CA GLN A 130 12.03 -12.35 -7.75
C GLN A 130 11.79 -11.92 -6.29
N SER A 131 11.63 -12.91 -5.41
CA SER A 131 11.49 -12.69 -3.96
C SER A 131 10.28 -11.84 -3.57
N VAL A 132 9.16 -12.01 -4.30
CA VAL A 132 7.88 -11.36 -4.04
C VAL A 132 6.81 -12.39 -3.73
N ARG A 133 6.07 -12.14 -2.65
CA ARG A 133 4.86 -12.87 -2.25
C ARG A 133 3.66 -11.93 -2.39
N TYR A 134 2.67 -12.33 -3.19
CA TYR A 134 1.42 -11.58 -3.34
C TYR A 134 0.44 -12.01 -2.25
N CYS A 135 -0.18 -11.04 -1.56
CA CYS A 135 -0.93 -11.27 -0.33
C CYS A 135 -2.31 -10.61 -0.31
#